data_AF-A0A537A7Q0-F1
#
_entry.id   AF-A0A537A7Q0-F1
#
_cell.length_a   1.000
_cell.length_b   1.000
_cell.length_c   1.000
_cell.angle_alpha   90.00
_cell.angle_beta   90.00
_cell.angle_gamma   90.00
#
_symmetry.space_group_name_H-M   'P 1'
#
loop_
_entity.id
_entity.type
_entity.pdbx_description
1 polymer ?
#
loop_
_entity_poly.entity_id
_entity_poly.type
_entity_poly.pdbx_seq_one_letter_code
_entity_poly.pdbx_strand_id
1 'polypeptide(L)'
;MVDLSPPLLLDKYYSQGERGEGDEFSLSSHFQPIYSLAHRRPVGYEGLIRAVHSASGRRVEPPELFSKAPRGEERIRLDRQCRALHVRNFQRLGNTRSWLFLNVDPQVASESLRYGPFFLKMLQSNGFPTHRVAVELIETPFEDETHLGAAVEHYRKLGCLIVIDDFGAGFSNFDRIWRLRPDIVKIDREMTRRVTVE
;
A
#
# COMPACT_ATOMS: atom_id res chain seq x y z
N MET A 1 23.89 7.21 -18.86
CA MET A 1 22.85 8.20 -19.23
C MET A 1 22.29 8.76 -17.94
N VAL A 2 22.28 10.08 -17.78
CA VAL A 2 21.76 10.74 -16.57
C VAL A 2 20.25 10.49 -16.54
N ASP A 3 19.78 9.72 -15.56
CA ASP A 3 18.36 9.54 -15.30
C ASP A 3 17.82 10.87 -14.76
N LEU A 4 17.26 11.68 -15.65
CA LEU A 4 16.57 12.94 -15.33
C LEU A 4 15.08 12.68 -15.04
N SER A 5 14.77 11.57 -14.35
CA SER A 5 13.50 11.46 -13.65
C SER A 5 13.39 12.64 -12.67
N PRO A 6 12.29 13.39 -12.64
CA PRO A 6 12.14 14.46 -11.65
C PRO A 6 12.33 13.86 -10.24
N PRO A 7 12.97 14.60 -9.30
CA PRO A 7 13.16 14.10 -7.95
C PRO A 7 11.79 13.72 -7.38
N LEU A 8 11.73 12.55 -6.74
CA LEU A 8 10.52 12.11 -6.07
C LEU A 8 10.14 13.13 -4.98
N LEU A 9 8.85 13.39 -4.87
CA LEU A 9 8.32 14.24 -3.80
C LEU A 9 8.60 13.60 -2.45
N LEU A 10 8.86 14.48 -1.50
CA LEU A 10 8.78 14.19 -0.07
C LEU A 10 7.46 14.71 0.47
N ASP A 11 6.99 14.08 1.54
CA ASP A 11 5.85 14.57 2.32
C ASP A 11 6.24 14.71 3.79
N LYS A 12 5.48 15.49 4.55
CA LYS A 12 5.71 15.69 5.98
C LYS A 12 4.55 15.13 6.77
N TYR A 13 4.86 14.24 7.70
CA TYR A 13 3.88 13.68 8.62
C TYR A 13 4.19 14.14 10.04
N TYR A 14 3.16 14.62 10.74
CA TYR A 14 3.24 15.09 12.11
C TYR A 14 2.40 14.16 12.96
N SER A 15 3.03 13.42 13.87
CA SER A 15 2.28 12.62 14.84
C SER A 15 1.86 13.47 16.03
N GLN A 16 0.66 13.24 16.55
CA GLN A 16 0.20 13.83 17.81
C GLN A 16 0.86 13.08 18.97
N GLY A 17 1.63 13.77 19.81
CA GLY A 17 2.15 13.19 21.06
C GLY A 17 1.17 13.35 22.21
N GLU A 18 1.19 12.42 23.18
CA GLU A 18 0.28 12.42 24.35
C GLU A 18 0.43 13.67 25.24
N ARG A 19 1.54 14.41 25.11
CA ARG A 19 1.85 15.62 25.91
C ARG A 19 2.06 16.89 25.07
N GLY A 20 1.66 16.89 23.80
CA GLY A 20 1.82 18.04 22.90
C GLY A 20 3.20 18.15 22.22
N GLU A 21 4.14 17.25 22.53
CA GLU A 21 5.38 17.07 21.78
C GLU A 21 5.14 16.02 20.69
N GLY A 22 4.87 16.47 19.46
CA GLY A 22 4.70 15.60 18.31
C GLY A 22 6.01 15.35 17.57
N ASP A 23 6.23 14.13 17.08
CA ASP A 23 7.34 13.84 16.16
C ASP A 23 6.98 14.31 14.74
N GLU A 24 7.96 14.87 14.03
CA GLU A 24 7.87 15.16 12.59
C GLU A 24 8.68 14.14 11.79
N PHE A 25 8.09 13.63 10.71
CA PHE A 25 8.73 12.68 9.79
C PHE A 25 8.73 13.21 8.37
N SER A 26 9.87 13.07 7.70
CA SER A 26 9.97 13.19 6.24
C SER A 26 9.67 11.86 5.59
N LEU A 27 8.65 11.81 4.75
CA LEU A 27 8.19 10.63 4.04
C LEU A 27 8.67 10.63 2.60
N SER A 28 9.08 9.47 2.08
CA SER A 28 9.46 9.28 0.68
C SER A 28 8.95 7.94 0.13
N SER A 29 8.70 7.87 -1.17
CA SER A 29 8.32 6.62 -1.84
C SER A 29 9.54 5.84 -2.31
N HIS A 30 9.58 4.55 -2.00
CA HIS A 30 10.40 3.57 -2.70
C HIS A 30 9.48 2.66 -3.52
N PHE A 31 9.96 2.19 -4.67
CA PHE A 31 9.19 1.32 -5.57
C PHE A 31 9.93 0.02 -5.79
N GLN A 32 9.38 -1.08 -5.28
CA GLN A 32 9.95 -2.41 -5.47
C GLN A 32 9.34 -3.04 -6.73
N PRO A 33 10.14 -3.42 -7.75
CA PRO A 33 9.59 -3.98 -8.98
C PRO A 33 9.03 -5.40 -8.76
N ILE A 34 7.87 -5.66 -9.36
CA ILE A 34 7.27 -6.98 -9.50
C ILE A 34 7.53 -7.49 -10.91
N TYR A 35 8.32 -8.55 -11.01
CA TYR A 35 8.76 -9.11 -12.29
C TYR A 35 7.85 -10.25 -12.75
N SER A 36 7.46 -10.21 -14.04
CA SER A 36 6.90 -11.38 -14.69
C SER A 36 8.01 -12.26 -15.24
N LEU A 37 8.05 -13.52 -14.82
CA LEU A 37 8.99 -14.51 -15.35
C LEU A 37 8.69 -14.85 -16.81
N ALA A 38 7.40 -14.96 -17.18
CA ALA A 38 6.98 -15.25 -18.55
C ALA A 38 7.36 -14.12 -19.52
N HIS A 39 7.17 -12.85 -19.13
CA HIS A 39 7.46 -11.70 -19.98
C HIS A 39 8.88 -11.12 -19.78
N ARG A 40 9.63 -11.62 -18.79
CA ARG A 40 10.99 -11.18 -18.43
C ARG A 40 11.13 -9.66 -18.26
N ARG A 41 10.12 -9.03 -17.67
CA ARG A 41 10.09 -7.58 -17.43
C ARG A 41 9.28 -7.22 -16.18
N PRO A 42 9.51 -6.04 -15.58
CA PRO A 42 8.61 -5.50 -14.57
C PRO A 42 7.19 -5.35 -15.13
N VAL A 43 6.21 -5.88 -14.40
CA VAL A 43 4.77 -5.72 -14.70
C VAL A 43 4.08 -4.79 -13.71
N GLY A 44 4.66 -4.62 -12.53
CA GLY A 44 4.17 -3.71 -11.50
C GLY A 44 5.28 -3.23 -10.59
N TYR A 45 4.92 -2.31 -9.70
CA TYR A 45 5.80 -1.84 -8.64
C TYR A 45 5.00 -1.68 -7.35
N GLU A 46 5.52 -2.19 -6.25
CA GLU A 46 4.97 -1.99 -4.91
C GLU A 46 5.49 -0.68 -4.32
N GLY A 47 4.54 0.19 -3.95
CA GLY A 47 4.82 1.44 -3.25
C GLY A 47 5.11 1.17 -1.78
N LEU A 48 6.35 1.41 -1.37
CA LEU A 48 6.81 1.22 -0.01
C LEU A 48 7.21 2.55 0.61
N ILE A 49 6.61 2.89 1.74
CA ILE A 49 6.95 4.10 2.47
C ILE A 49 8.33 3.99 3.11
N ARG A 50 9.08 5.09 3.09
CA ARG A 50 10.26 5.29 3.92
C ARG A 50 10.06 6.56 4.72
N ALA A 51 10.48 6.53 5.98
CA ALA A 51 10.39 7.65 6.88
C ALA A 51 11.75 7.97 7.49
N VAL A 52 12.00 9.25 7.68
CA VAL A 52 13.14 9.78 8.43
C VAL A 52 12.59 10.73 9.48
N HIS A 53 12.97 10.52 10.74
CA HIS A 53 12.63 11.45 11.82
C HIS A 53 13.34 12.79 11.59
N SER A 54 12.58 13.87 11.42
CA SER A 54 13.08 15.15 10.94
C SER A 54 14.15 15.75 11.86
N ALA A 55 13.99 15.62 13.19
CA ALA A 55 14.93 16.25 14.14
C ALA A 55 16.25 15.48 14.28
N SER A 56 16.24 14.15 14.14
CA SER A 56 17.43 13.31 14.39
C SER A 56 18.06 12.74 13.13
N GLY A 57 17.39 12.84 11.97
CA GLY A 57 17.83 12.20 10.73
C GLY A 57 17.77 10.67 10.77
N ARG A 58 17.23 10.08 11.84
CA ARG A 58 17.16 8.62 12.00
C ARG A 58 16.13 8.03 11.03
N ARG A 59 16.49 6.94 10.35
CA ARG A 59 15.54 6.14 9.56
C ARG A 59 14.53 5.46 10.48
N VAL A 60 13.27 5.50 10.07
CA VAL A 60 12.14 4.93 10.80
C VAL A 60 11.49 3.89 9.90
N GLU A 61 11.40 2.67 10.41
CA GLU A 61 10.77 1.57 9.68
C GLU A 61 9.25 1.75 9.65
N PRO A 62 8.55 1.27 8.61
CA PRO A 62 7.10 1.45 8.51
C PRO A 62 6.33 1.02 9.77
N PRO A 63 6.58 -0.15 10.40
CA PRO A 63 5.86 -0.53 11.63
C PRO A 63 6.02 0.49 12.77
N GLU A 64 7.20 1.12 12.88
CA GLU A 64 7.47 2.15 13.89
C GLU A 64 6.77 3.47 13.53
N LEU A 65 6.76 3.87 12.25
CA LEU A 65 6.00 5.05 11.81
C LEU A 65 4.51 4.88 12.10
N PHE A 66 3.97 3.72 11.74
CA PHE A 66 2.55 3.40 11.89
C PHE A 66 2.13 3.19 13.35
N SER A 67 3.06 2.90 14.27
CA SER A 67 2.76 2.87 15.71
C SER A 67 2.48 4.25 16.31
N LYS A 68 2.93 5.32 15.64
CA LYS A 68 2.64 6.73 16.01
C LYS A 68 1.19 7.14 15.69
N ALA A 69 0.48 6.34 14.90
CA ALA A 69 -0.94 6.48 14.64
C ALA A 69 -1.59 5.09 14.75
N PRO A 70 -1.81 4.59 15.98
CA PRO A 70 -2.18 3.19 16.17
C PRO A 70 -3.57 2.87 15.60
N ARG A 71 -4.54 3.80 15.75
CA ARG A 71 -5.93 3.64 15.28
C ARG A 71 -6.60 4.98 14.99
N GLY A 72 -7.76 4.94 14.35
CA GLY A 72 -8.67 6.08 14.21
C GLY A 72 -8.28 7.04 13.08
N GLU A 73 -8.68 8.31 13.19
CA GLU A 73 -8.51 9.30 12.12
C GLU A 73 -7.04 9.52 11.73
N GLU A 74 -6.13 9.52 12.69
CA GLU A 74 -4.69 9.68 12.41
C GLU A 74 -4.13 8.47 11.64
N ARG A 75 -4.58 7.24 11.94
CA ARG A 75 -4.19 6.04 11.16
C ARG A 75 -4.65 6.18 9.71
N ILE A 76 -5.90 6.57 9.54
CA ILE A 76 -6.53 6.76 8.24
C ILE A 76 -5.82 7.86 7.45
N ARG A 77 -5.46 8.96 8.12
CA ARG A 77 -4.74 10.07 7.52
C ARG A 77 -3.35 9.65 7.04
N LEU A 78 -2.58 8.94 7.87
CA LEU A 78 -1.25 8.46 7.53
C LEU A 78 -1.30 7.51 6.31
N ASP A 79 -2.18 6.51 6.32
CA ASP A 79 -2.37 5.59 5.19
C ASP A 79 -2.70 6.33 3.88
N ARG A 80 -3.64 7.27 3.93
CA ARG A 80 -4.03 8.08 2.76
C ARG A 80 -2.88 8.93 2.25
N GLN A 81 -2.10 9.53 3.15
CA GLN A 81 -0.95 10.34 2.81
C GLN A 81 0.12 9.50 2.12
N CYS A 82 0.43 8.31 2.64
CA CYS A 82 1.34 7.36 2.01
C CYS A 82 0.89 6.99 0.60
N ARG A 83 -0.38 6.59 0.41
CA ARG A 83 -0.92 6.22 -0.91
C ARG A 83 -0.91 7.40 -1.89
N ALA A 84 -1.32 8.59 -1.44
CA ALA A 84 -1.28 9.79 -2.28
C ALA A 84 0.15 10.18 -2.68
N LEU A 85 1.13 10.00 -1.78
CA LEU A 85 2.55 10.19 -2.09
C LEU A 85 3.03 9.18 -3.14
N HIS A 86 2.70 7.90 -2.98
CA HIS A 86 3.04 6.85 -3.94
C HIS A 86 2.47 7.11 -5.32
N VAL A 87 1.18 7.46 -5.43
CA VAL A 87 0.54 7.77 -6.71
C VAL A 87 1.24 8.96 -7.39
N ARG A 88 1.43 10.07 -6.66
CA ARG A 88 2.11 11.27 -7.16
C ARG A 88 3.53 10.99 -7.64
N ASN A 89 4.27 10.17 -6.92
CA ASN A 89 5.64 9.83 -7.25
C ASN A 89 5.74 8.83 -8.40
N PHE A 90 4.86 7.84 -8.44
CA PHE A 90 4.85 6.85 -9.51
C PHE A 90 4.48 7.46 -10.86
N GLN A 91 3.56 8.44 -10.86
CA GLN A 91 3.27 9.23 -12.06
C GLN A 91 4.44 10.04 -12.58
N ARG A 92 5.21 10.64 -11.67
CA ARG A 92 6.41 11.42 -12.00
C ARG A 92 7.49 10.58 -12.69
N LEU A 93 7.53 9.27 -12.42
CA LEU A 93 8.42 8.33 -13.11
C LEU A 93 8.01 8.08 -14.57
N GLY A 94 6.87 8.61 -15.04
CA GLY A 94 6.43 8.47 -16.42
C GLY A 94 6.04 7.03 -16.81
N ASN A 95 5.91 6.12 -15.85
CA ASN A 95 5.49 4.76 -16.14
C ASN A 95 3.99 4.75 -16.52
N THR A 96 3.70 4.32 -17.76
CA THR A 96 2.33 4.28 -18.30
C THR A 96 1.74 2.87 -18.41
N ARG A 97 2.54 1.82 -18.18
CA ARG A 97 2.17 0.43 -18.52
C ARG A 97 2.14 -0.53 -17.33
N SER A 98 2.86 -0.22 -16.27
CA SER A 98 2.94 -1.08 -15.09
C SER A 98 1.82 -0.76 -14.10
N TRP A 99 1.40 -1.76 -13.34
CA TRP A 99 0.54 -1.58 -12.19
C TRP A 99 1.30 -0.93 -11.03
N LEU A 100 0.62 -0.09 -10.27
CA LEU A 100 1.08 0.38 -8.97
C LEU A 100 0.37 -0.41 -7.89
N PHE A 101 1.13 -1.13 -7.09
CA PHE A 101 0.59 -1.85 -5.96
C PHE A 101 0.61 -0.94 -4.72
N LEU A 102 -0.54 -0.86 -4.06
CA LEU A 102 -0.76 -0.01 -2.90
C LEU A 102 -1.28 -0.86 -1.74
N ASN A 103 -0.49 -0.90 -0.68
CA ASN A 103 -0.91 -1.37 0.63
C ASN A 103 -2.07 -0.51 1.14
N VAL A 104 -3.15 -1.16 1.59
CA VAL A 104 -4.30 -0.52 2.23
C VAL A 104 -4.47 -1.09 3.62
N ASP A 105 -4.44 -0.19 4.61
CA ASP A 105 -4.70 -0.57 5.99
C ASP A 105 -6.12 -1.14 6.18
N PRO A 106 -6.28 -2.26 6.92
CA PRO A 106 -7.57 -2.83 7.28
C PRO A 106 -8.59 -1.87 7.86
N GLN A 107 -8.19 -0.97 8.76
CA GLN A 107 -9.09 0.03 9.35
C GLN A 107 -9.56 1.04 8.31
N VAL A 108 -8.72 1.36 7.33
CA VAL A 108 -9.11 2.22 6.20
C VAL A 108 -10.03 1.49 5.24
N ALA A 109 -9.80 0.18 5.04
CA ALA A 109 -10.64 -0.68 4.23
C ALA A 109 -12.05 -0.83 4.83
N SER A 110 -12.18 -1.04 6.14
CA SER A 110 -13.48 -1.15 6.81
C SER A 110 -14.28 0.15 6.76
N GLU A 111 -13.60 1.29 6.85
CA GLU A 111 -14.22 2.62 6.74
C GLU A 111 -14.38 3.10 5.29
N SER A 112 -14.02 2.26 4.30
CA SER A 112 -14.09 2.61 2.87
C SER A 112 -15.50 2.95 2.40
N LEU A 113 -16.57 2.46 3.03
CA LEU A 113 -17.93 2.89 2.72
C LEU A 113 -18.21 4.35 3.14
N ARG A 114 -17.54 4.83 4.19
CA ARG A 114 -17.65 6.22 4.66
C ARG A 114 -16.77 7.18 3.87
N TYR A 115 -15.66 6.68 3.32
CA TYR A 115 -14.64 7.52 2.68
C TYR A 115 -14.23 7.11 1.26
N GLY A 116 -14.96 6.20 0.63
CA GLY A 116 -14.74 5.74 -0.75
C GLY A 116 -14.55 6.85 -1.78
N PRO A 117 -15.20 8.04 -1.67
CA PRO A 117 -14.92 9.16 -2.55
C PRO A 117 -13.45 9.63 -2.51
N PHE A 118 -12.75 9.49 -1.38
CA PHE A 118 -11.37 9.98 -1.26
C PHE A 118 -10.42 9.27 -2.21
N PHE A 119 -10.45 7.94 -2.26
CA PHE A 119 -9.51 7.18 -3.06
C PHE A 119 -9.67 7.45 -4.55
N LEU A 120 -10.92 7.39 -5.05
CA LEU A 120 -11.21 7.71 -6.44
C LEU A 120 -10.84 9.16 -6.77
N LYS A 121 -11.19 10.14 -5.91
CA LYS A 121 -10.83 11.55 -6.12
C LYS A 121 -9.31 11.76 -6.12
N MET A 122 -8.57 11.07 -5.25
CA MET A 122 -7.12 11.12 -5.18
C MET A 122 -6.51 10.59 -6.49
N LEU A 123 -7.01 9.47 -7.02
CA LEU A 123 -6.55 8.95 -8.30
C LEU A 123 -6.89 9.91 -9.45
N GLN A 124 -8.13 10.43 -9.48
CA GLN A 124 -8.59 11.37 -10.51
C GLN A 124 -7.83 12.70 -10.50
N SER A 125 -7.57 13.29 -9.33
CA SER A 125 -6.84 14.56 -9.21
C SER A 125 -5.38 14.44 -9.64
N ASN A 126 -4.82 13.24 -9.55
CA ASN A 126 -3.51 12.93 -10.05
C ASN A 126 -3.55 12.48 -11.52
N GLY A 127 -4.69 12.09 -12.07
CA GLY A 127 -4.82 11.52 -13.42
C GLY A 127 -4.33 10.07 -13.52
N PHE A 128 -4.39 9.32 -12.42
CA PHE A 128 -3.96 7.93 -12.37
C PHE A 128 -5.14 7.00 -12.60
N PRO A 129 -5.11 6.13 -13.62
CA PRO A 129 -6.24 5.26 -13.91
C PRO A 129 -6.38 4.14 -12.88
N THR A 130 -7.60 3.89 -12.42
CA THR A 130 -7.92 2.89 -11.40
C THR A 130 -7.53 1.46 -11.81
N HIS A 131 -7.69 1.10 -13.08
CA HIS A 131 -7.29 -0.20 -13.63
C HIS A 131 -5.78 -0.47 -13.60
N ARG A 132 -4.97 0.55 -13.28
CA ARG A 132 -3.54 0.41 -13.05
C ARG A 132 -3.18 0.29 -11.57
N VAL A 133 -4.16 0.24 -10.68
CA VAL A 133 -3.93 0.05 -9.25
C VAL A 133 -4.22 -1.41 -8.86
N ALA A 134 -3.26 -2.00 -8.16
CA ALA A 134 -3.42 -3.26 -7.45
C ALA A 134 -3.49 -2.96 -5.95
N VAL A 135 -4.63 -3.26 -5.32
CA VAL A 135 -4.85 -2.99 -3.90
C VAL A 135 -4.43 -4.21 -3.10
N GLU A 136 -3.43 -4.02 -2.25
CA GLU A 136 -2.92 -5.07 -1.35
C GLU A 136 -3.61 -4.95 0.00
N LEU A 137 -4.36 -5.98 0.36
CA LEU A 137 -5.09 -6.05 1.63
C LEU A 137 -4.27 -6.89 2.60
N ILE A 138 -3.64 -6.21 3.56
CA ILE A 138 -2.72 -6.83 4.53
C ILE A 138 -3.50 -7.76 5.47
N GLU A 139 -2.85 -8.86 5.82
CA GLU A 139 -3.27 -9.80 6.86
C GLU A 139 -3.02 -9.21 8.27
N THR A 140 -3.86 -8.26 8.69
CA THR A 140 -4.08 -8.06 10.13
C THR A 140 -5.38 -8.79 10.47
N PRO A 141 -5.49 -9.49 11.62
CA PRO A 141 -6.73 -10.14 12.01
C PRO A 141 -7.88 -9.15 11.92
N PHE A 142 -8.69 -9.30 10.87
CA PHE A 142 -9.90 -8.55 10.73
C PHE A 142 -10.84 -9.17 11.75
N GLU A 143 -11.16 -8.43 12.81
CA GLU A 143 -12.20 -8.85 13.75
C GLU A 143 -13.55 -9.02 13.03
N ASP A 144 -13.72 -8.40 11.85
CA ASP A 144 -14.92 -8.52 11.03
C ASP A 144 -14.61 -8.74 9.53
N GLU A 145 -14.51 -10.01 9.17
CA GLU A 145 -14.42 -10.51 7.79
C GLU A 145 -15.50 -9.94 6.84
N THR A 146 -16.63 -9.44 7.33
CA THR A 146 -17.70 -8.83 6.49
C THR A 146 -17.24 -7.51 5.89
N HIS A 147 -16.56 -6.67 6.68
CA HIS A 147 -16.05 -5.38 6.22
C HIS A 147 -14.98 -5.52 5.14
N LEU A 148 -14.15 -6.56 5.23
CA LEU A 148 -13.14 -6.85 4.23
C LEU A 148 -13.77 -7.17 2.86
N GLY A 149 -14.81 -7.99 2.82
CA GLY A 149 -15.53 -8.31 1.58
C GLY A 149 -16.15 -7.07 0.93
N ALA A 150 -16.74 -6.18 1.73
CA ALA A 150 -17.28 -4.91 1.24
C ALA A 150 -16.20 -3.99 0.66
N ALA A 151 -15.04 -3.91 1.31
CA ALA A 151 -13.90 -3.13 0.81
C ALA A 151 -13.36 -3.69 -0.52
N VAL A 152 -13.21 -5.01 -0.62
CA VAL A 152 -12.82 -5.70 -1.85
C VAL A 152 -13.78 -5.38 -3.00
N GLU A 153 -15.10 -5.52 -2.76
CA GLU A 153 -16.11 -5.19 -3.74
C GLU A 153 -16.09 -3.71 -4.14
N HIS A 154 -15.83 -2.81 -3.19
CA HIS A 154 -15.68 -1.39 -3.48
C HIS A 154 -14.52 -1.12 -4.45
N TYR A 155 -13.31 -1.61 -4.16
CA TYR A 155 -12.14 -1.39 -5.03
C TYR A 155 -12.29 -2.08 -6.38
N ARG A 156 -12.89 -3.26 -6.42
CA ARG A 156 -13.21 -3.97 -7.67
C ARG A 156 -14.18 -3.18 -8.53
N LYS A 157 -15.23 -2.58 -7.96
CA LYS A 157 -16.17 -1.71 -8.69
C LYS A 157 -15.51 -0.45 -9.25
N LEU A 158 -14.44 0.03 -8.63
CA LEU A 158 -13.61 1.12 -9.18
C LEU A 158 -12.72 0.65 -10.34
N GLY A 159 -12.60 -0.66 -10.57
CA GLY A 159 -11.76 -1.27 -11.60
C GLY A 159 -10.34 -1.61 -11.13
N CYS A 160 -10.06 -1.57 -9.83
CA CYS A 160 -8.74 -1.96 -9.30
C CYS A 160 -8.59 -3.48 -9.30
N LEU A 161 -7.34 -3.96 -9.39
CA LEU A 161 -7.01 -5.35 -9.09
C LEU A 161 -6.95 -5.55 -7.57
N ILE A 162 -7.33 -6.73 -7.12
CA ILE A 162 -7.29 -7.13 -5.71
C ILE A 162 -6.14 -8.10 -5.49
N VAL A 163 -5.30 -7.80 -4.50
CA VAL A 163 -4.15 -8.60 -4.11
C VAL A 163 -4.32 -9.07 -2.67
N ILE A 164 -4.16 -10.38 -2.45
CA ILE A 164 -3.95 -10.94 -1.12
C ILE A 164 -2.45 -11.09 -0.91
N ASP A 165 -1.93 -10.50 0.17
CA ASP A 165 -0.53 -10.62 0.57
C ASP A 165 -0.31 -11.74 1.61
N ASP A 166 0.93 -12.19 1.74
CA ASP A 166 1.40 -13.19 2.72
C ASP A 166 0.60 -14.50 2.75
N PHE A 167 0.13 -14.97 1.59
CA PHE A 167 -0.58 -16.25 1.51
C PHE A 167 0.30 -17.40 2.02
N GLY A 168 -0.26 -18.18 2.94
CA GLY A 168 0.39 -19.33 3.58
C GLY A 168 1.16 -19.01 4.86
N ALA A 169 1.24 -17.74 5.28
CA ALA A 169 1.56 -17.39 6.66
C ALA A 169 0.29 -17.53 7.52
N GLY A 170 0.33 -18.36 8.57
CA GLY A 170 -0.64 -18.38 9.68
C GLY A 170 -2.14 -18.51 9.34
N PHE A 171 -2.78 -17.40 8.93
CA PHE A 171 -4.24 -17.21 8.89
C PHE A 171 -4.82 -17.11 7.46
N SER A 172 -4.01 -16.88 6.43
CA SER A 172 -4.47 -16.73 5.05
C SER A 172 -4.62 -18.10 4.41
N ASN A 173 -5.86 -18.58 4.48
CA ASN A 173 -6.28 -19.89 4.00
C ASN A 173 -6.95 -19.80 2.62
N PHE A 174 -7.13 -20.97 2.01
CA PHE A 174 -7.85 -21.09 0.74
C PHE A 174 -9.27 -20.50 0.82
N ASP A 175 -9.93 -20.57 1.99
CA ASP A 175 -11.28 -20.00 2.18
C ASP A 175 -11.33 -18.50 1.87
N ARG A 176 -10.30 -17.75 2.26
CA ARG A 176 -10.18 -16.33 1.94
C ARG A 176 -10.02 -16.08 0.45
N ILE A 177 -9.26 -16.91 -0.26
CA ILE A 177 -9.16 -16.85 -1.74
C ILE A 177 -10.53 -17.10 -2.37
N TRP A 178 -11.24 -18.16 -1.93
CA TRP A 178 -12.56 -18.49 -2.46
C TRP A 178 -13.58 -17.38 -2.24
N ARG A 179 -13.55 -16.75 -1.07
CA ARG A 179 -14.48 -15.70 -0.67
C ARG A 179 -14.18 -14.37 -1.34
N LEU A 180 -12.92 -13.93 -1.33
CA LEU A 180 -12.55 -12.60 -1.84
C LEU A 180 -12.31 -12.59 -3.35
N ARG A 181 -12.02 -13.76 -3.96
CA ARG A 181 -11.73 -13.92 -5.39
C ARG A 181 -10.70 -12.88 -5.88
N PRO A 182 -9.48 -12.87 -5.31
CA PRO A 182 -8.46 -11.91 -5.69
C PRO A 182 -7.98 -12.15 -7.12
N ASP A 183 -7.46 -11.09 -7.75
CA ASP A 183 -6.81 -11.18 -9.06
C ASP A 183 -5.37 -11.68 -8.94
N ILE A 184 -4.72 -11.38 -7.80
CA ILE A 184 -3.32 -11.73 -7.52
C ILE A 184 -3.20 -12.28 -6.11
N VAL A 185 -2.42 -13.36 -5.96
CA VAL A 185 -2.03 -13.91 -4.66
C VAL A 185 -0.51 -13.82 -4.55
N LYS A 186 -0.01 -13.12 -3.53
CA LYS A 186 1.42 -13.10 -3.20
C LYS A 186 1.69 -14.22 -2.20
N ILE A 187 2.69 -15.04 -2.50
CA ILE A 187 3.14 -16.13 -1.62
C ILE A 187 4.06 -15.54 -0.58
N ASP A 188 3.84 -15.90 0.70
CA ASP A 188 4.69 -15.46 1.79
C ASP A 188 6.17 -15.81 1.55
N ARG A 189 7.06 -14.91 1.98
CA ARG A 189 8.49 -15.03 1.77
C ARG A 189 9.07 -16.26 2.45
N GLU A 190 8.59 -16.64 3.63
CA GLU A 190 9.10 -17.79 4.36
C GLU A 190 8.80 -19.10 3.62
N MET A 191 7.66 -19.20 2.93
CA MET A 191 7.39 -20.32 2.03
C MET A 191 8.42 -20.40 0.90
N THR A 192 8.72 -19.28 0.24
CA THR A 192 9.69 -19.27 -0.88
C THR A 192 11.11 -19.65 -0.44
N ARG A 193 11.51 -19.31 0.79
CA ARG A 193 12.82 -19.69 1.36
C ARG A 193 12.99 -21.19 1.56
N ARG A 194 11.89 -21.92 1.71
CA ARG A 194 11.89 -23.37 1.94
C ARG A 194 11.87 -24.18 0.64
N VAL A 195 11.71 -23.52 -0.50
CA VAL A 195 11.78 -24.19 -1.81
C VAL A 195 13.22 -24.58 -2.08
N THR A 196 13.49 -25.88 -2.02
CA THR A 196 14.74 -26.48 -2.48
C THR A 196 14.61 -26.80 -3.97
N VAL A 197 15.66 -26.51 -4.73
CA VAL A 197 15.80 -27.00 -6.11
C VAL A 197 16.62 -28.29 -6.01
N GLU A 198 16.01 -29.43 -6.34
CA GLU A 198 16.74 -30.69 -6.58
C GLU A 198 17.41 -30.68 -7.95
#